data_AF-A0A8E2JMJ9-F1
#
_entry.id   AF-A0A8E2JMJ9-F1
#
_cell.length_a   1.000
_cell.length_b   1.000
_cell.length_c   1.000
_cell.angle_alpha   90.00
_cell.angle_beta   90.00
_cell.angle_gamma   90.00
#
_symmetry.space_group_name_H-M   'P 1'
#
loop_
_entity.id
_entity.type
_entity.pdbx_description
1 polymer ?
#
loop_
_entity_poly.entity_id
_entity_poly.type
_entity_poly.pdbx_seq_one_letter_code
_entity_poly.pdbx_strand_id
1 'polypeptide(L)'
;MIITLVLRFVQFLFAVIVLGLAVTLIKDQVLGGSPAAINYAAFTGGFGIIGAAVGIAALFVGPLGGLVMAAIDGLASLFYLAGGIAIVVILRGISCSSTSNESQNKMYDNTLLNGGCTNYKGQKVCGYIERLDHMNVRCRENEADAAFMFMSFALCIGCAVLSFLAMNRGTGRKGALV
;
A
#
# COMPACT_ATOMS: atom_id res chain seq x y z
N MET A 1 25.12 1.72 -7.95
CA MET A 1 24.73 3.00 -7.31
C MET A 1 23.58 3.67 -8.03
N ILE A 2 23.62 3.91 -9.35
CA ILE A 2 22.53 4.59 -10.08
C ILE A 2 21.22 3.76 -10.07
N ILE A 3 21.30 2.46 -10.42
CA ILE A 3 20.12 1.59 -10.44
C ILE A 3 19.44 1.50 -9.06
N THR A 4 20.23 1.35 -8.00
CA THR A 4 19.72 1.30 -6.62
C THR A 4 19.08 2.62 -6.20
N LEU A 5 19.64 3.76 -6.59
CA LEU A 5 19.04 5.08 -6.33
C LEU A 5 17.68 5.22 -7.02
N VAL A 6 17.59 4.82 -8.30
CA VAL A 6 16.35 4.86 -9.08
C VAL A 6 15.28 3.97 -8.43
N LEU A 7 15.63 2.74 -8.07
CA LEU A 7 14.69 1.81 -7.41
C LEU A 7 14.16 2.37 -6.08
N ARG A 8 15.03 2.99 -5.27
CA ARG A 8 14.62 3.63 -4.01
C ARG A 8 13.70 4.82 -4.23
N PHE A 9 13.96 5.63 -5.25
CA PHE A 9 13.10 6.75 -5.60
C PHE A 9 11.72 6.27 -6.09
N VAL A 10 11.67 5.22 -6.91
CA VAL A 10 10.38 4.62 -7.33
C VAL A 10 9.62 4.03 -6.13
N GLN A 11 10.31 3.34 -5.22
CA GLN A 11 9.71 2.82 -3.99
C GLN A 11 9.13 3.96 -3.13
N PHE A 12 9.84 5.08 -3.00
CA PHE A 12 9.34 6.27 -2.33
C PHE A 12 8.08 6.82 -2.98
N LEU A 13 8.06 6.96 -4.31
CA LEU A 13 6.89 7.45 -5.04
C LEU A 13 5.67 6.55 -4.84
N PHE A 14 5.84 5.23 -4.95
CA PHE A 14 4.72 4.30 -4.75
C PHE A 14 4.21 4.32 -3.30
N ALA A 15 5.11 4.43 -2.32
CA ALA A 15 4.73 4.57 -0.93
C ALA A 15 3.92 5.86 -0.65
N VAL A 16 4.29 6.97 -1.29
CA VAL A 16 3.53 8.23 -1.25
C VAL A 16 2.15 8.07 -1.89
N ILE A 17 2.06 7.37 -3.03
CA ILE A 17 0.77 7.12 -3.70
C ILE A 17 -0.15 6.27 -2.80
N VAL A 18 0.35 5.17 -2.24
CA VAL A 18 -0.42 4.30 -1.31
C VAL A 18 -0.92 5.09 -0.10
N LEU A 19 -0.04 5.88 0.53
CA LEU A 19 -0.45 6.72 1.65
C LEU A 19 -1.48 7.78 1.22
N GLY A 20 -1.27 8.41 0.06
CA GLY A 20 -2.16 9.44 -0.46
C GLY A 20 -3.57 8.91 -0.72
N LEU A 21 -3.68 7.77 -1.39
CA LEU A 21 -4.96 7.10 -1.63
C LEU A 21 -5.64 6.71 -0.32
N ALA A 22 -4.92 6.09 0.60
CA ALA A 22 -5.46 5.71 1.91
C ALA A 22 -5.96 6.92 2.71
N VAL A 23 -5.24 8.05 2.71
CA VAL A 23 -5.67 9.28 3.39
C VAL A 23 -6.92 9.88 2.74
N THR A 24 -7.04 9.88 1.42
CA THR A 24 -8.25 10.32 0.72
C THR A 24 -9.44 9.46 1.14
N LEU A 25 -9.28 8.14 1.13
CA LEU A 25 -10.29 7.18 1.55
C LEU A 25 -10.70 7.31 3.02
N ILE A 26 -9.77 7.67 3.92
CA ILE A 26 -10.03 7.94 5.34
C ILE A 26 -10.83 9.24 5.50
N LYS A 27 -10.42 10.31 4.80
CA LYS A 27 -11.08 11.63 4.90
C LYS A 27 -12.50 11.61 4.34
N ASP A 28 -12.73 10.79 3.34
CA ASP A 28 -14.03 10.61 2.71
C ASP A 28 -14.94 9.65 3.53
N GLN A 29 -14.60 9.29 4.78
CA GLN A 29 -15.52 8.55 5.65
C GLN A 29 -16.56 9.48 6.26
N VAL A 30 -17.84 9.13 6.08
CA VAL A 30 -18.98 9.97 6.50
C VAL A 30 -19.52 9.53 7.86
N LEU A 31 -19.58 8.23 8.13
CA LEU A 31 -20.19 7.68 9.33
C LEU A 31 -19.24 6.69 10.04
N GLY A 32 -19.01 6.91 11.33
CA GLY A 32 -18.19 6.00 12.14
C GLY A 32 -16.69 6.10 11.86
N GLY A 33 -15.95 5.05 12.23
CA GLY A 33 -14.50 4.98 12.06
C GLY A 33 -14.11 4.39 10.70
N SER A 34 -12.95 4.81 10.20
CA SER A 34 -12.37 4.26 8.96
C SER A 34 -12.14 2.74 9.07
N PRO A 35 -12.46 1.96 8.02
CA PRO A 35 -12.20 0.53 7.97
C PRO A 35 -10.74 0.17 8.26
N ALA A 36 -10.54 -0.94 8.97
CA ALA A 36 -9.20 -1.39 9.38
C ALA A 36 -8.24 -1.60 8.19
N ALA A 37 -8.74 -2.06 7.04
CA ALA A 37 -7.92 -2.25 5.84
C ALA A 37 -7.37 -0.93 5.27
N ILE A 38 -8.16 0.15 5.29
CA ILE A 38 -7.71 1.48 4.80
C ILE A 38 -6.70 2.09 5.79
N ASN A 39 -6.92 1.91 7.10
CA ASN A 39 -5.95 2.35 8.10
C ASN A 39 -4.63 1.56 7.99
N TYR A 40 -4.71 0.26 7.69
CA TYR A 40 -3.55 -0.57 7.42
C TYR A 40 -2.82 -0.10 6.15
N ALA A 41 -3.55 0.21 5.08
CA ALA A 41 -2.99 0.81 3.86
C ALA A 41 -2.16 2.07 4.17
N ALA A 42 -2.72 3.00 4.94
CA ALA A 42 -2.01 4.20 5.38
C ALA A 42 -0.74 3.87 6.18
N PHE A 43 -0.79 2.90 7.09
CA PHE A 43 0.39 2.42 7.82
C PHE A 43 1.46 1.88 6.86
N THR A 44 1.09 1.04 5.90
CA THR A 44 2.06 0.46 4.94
C THR A 44 2.69 1.52 4.05
N GLY A 45 1.91 2.51 3.58
CA GLY A 45 2.43 3.67 2.84
C GLY A 45 3.41 4.49 3.68
N GLY A 46 3.05 4.80 4.93
CA GLY A 46 3.95 5.51 5.86
C GLY A 46 5.24 4.74 6.16
N PHE A 47 5.15 3.44 6.43
CA PHE A 47 6.32 2.59 6.65
C PHE A 47 7.22 2.54 5.41
N GLY A 48 6.64 2.42 4.21
CA GLY A 48 7.40 2.43 2.97
C GLY A 48 8.10 3.74 2.66
N ILE A 49 7.51 4.89 3.04
CA ILE A 49 8.17 6.20 2.93
C ILE A 49 9.43 6.23 3.81
N ILE A 50 9.29 5.81 5.08
CA ILE A 50 10.42 5.73 6.02
C ILE A 50 11.47 4.75 5.49
N GLY A 51 11.06 3.56 5.04
CA GLY A 51 11.94 2.55 4.48
C GLY A 51 12.71 3.05 3.26
N ALA A 52 12.06 3.76 2.34
CA ALA A 52 12.70 4.34 1.17
C ALA A 52 13.66 5.48 1.53
N ALA A 53 13.28 6.38 2.45
CA ALA A 53 14.14 7.47 2.92
C ALA A 53 15.41 6.94 3.61
N VAL A 54 15.25 5.95 4.48
CA VAL A 54 16.35 5.24 5.14
C VAL A 54 17.21 4.50 4.11
N GLY A 55 16.60 3.88 3.10
CA GLY A 55 17.29 3.24 1.99
C GLY A 55 18.10 4.19 1.11
N ILE A 56 17.66 5.44 0.94
CA ILE A 56 18.43 6.49 0.26
C ILE A 56 19.61 6.94 1.14
N ALA A 57 19.37 7.19 2.44
CA ALA A 57 20.42 7.58 3.37
C ALA A 57 21.53 6.51 3.48
N ALA A 58 21.16 5.23 3.37
CA ALA A 58 22.09 4.10 3.37
C ALA A 58 23.13 4.16 2.23
N LEU A 59 22.81 4.84 1.11
CA LEU A 59 23.75 4.99 -0.01
C LEU A 59 24.93 5.89 0.34
N PHE A 60 24.77 6.79 1.32
CA PHE A 60 25.78 7.74 1.75
C PHE A 60 26.49 7.30 3.04
N VAL A 61 25.94 6.33 3.75
CA VAL A 61 26.45 5.83 5.03
C VAL A 61 26.75 4.33 4.92
N GLY A 62 28.02 4.01 4.64
CA GLY A 62 28.51 2.65 4.43
C GLY A 62 28.06 1.58 5.46
N PRO A 63 28.01 1.84 6.78
CA PRO A 63 27.59 0.83 7.76
C PRO A 63 26.06 0.60 7.84
N LEU A 64 25.23 1.41 7.19
CA LEU A 64 23.78 1.17 7.11
C LEU A 64 23.40 0.19 5.99
N GLY A 65 24.33 -0.13 5.10
CA GLY A 65 24.13 -1.11 4.02
C GLY A 65 24.19 -2.57 4.50
N GLY A 66 23.42 -3.45 3.87
CA GLY A 66 23.47 -4.90 4.12
C GLY A 66 22.20 -5.45 4.77
N LEU A 67 22.36 -6.25 5.83
CA LEU A 67 21.27 -7.05 6.43
C LEU A 67 20.13 -6.20 6.98
N VAL A 68 20.43 -5.02 7.55
CA VAL A 68 19.40 -4.11 8.10
C VAL A 68 18.47 -3.60 7.00
N MET A 69 19.01 -3.16 5.86
CA MET A 69 18.20 -2.73 4.72
C MET A 69 17.42 -3.89 4.10
N ALA A 70 18.04 -5.06 3.99
CA ALA A 70 17.34 -6.26 3.53
C ALA A 70 16.18 -6.64 4.46
N ALA A 71 16.32 -6.45 5.78
CA ALA A 71 15.25 -6.67 6.75
C ALA A 71 14.13 -5.62 6.63
N ILE A 72 14.47 -4.34 6.47
CA ILE A 72 13.49 -3.26 6.24
C ILE A 72 12.70 -3.51 4.95
N ASP A 73 13.38 -3.85 3.86
CA ASP A 73 12.74 -4.16 2.58
C ASP A 73 11.90 -5.43 2.65
N GLY A 74 12.40 -6.46 3.36
CA GLY A 74 11.65 -7.69 3.62
C GLY A 74 10.36 -7.40 4.39
N LEU A 75 10.43 -6.60 5.46
CA LEU A 75 9.26 -6.24 6.26
C LEU A 75 8.29 -5.36 5.48
N ALA A 76 8.78 -4.37 4.72
CA ALA A 76 7.97 -3.55 3.83
C ALA A 76 7.23 -4.42 2.80
N SER A 77 7.93 -5.41 2.22
CA SER A 77 7.33 -6.33 1.26
C SER A 77 6.18 -7.12 1.89
N LEU A 78 6.36 -7.65 3.09
CA LEU A 78 5.33 -8.40 3.80
C LEU A 78 4.10 -7.54 4.08
N PHE A 79 4.32 -6.29 4.50
CA PHE A 79 3.23 -5.35 4.77
C PHE A 79 2.45 -4.99 3.51
N TYR A 80 3.14 -4.66 2.42
CA TYR A 80 2.48 -4.37 1.15
C TYR A 80 1.69 -5.57 0.61
N LEU A 81 2.25 -6.78 0.72
CA LEU A 81 1.55 -8.00 0.29
C LEU A 81 0.27 -8.22 1.11
N ALA A 82 0.36 -8.13 2.43
CA ALA A 82 -0.79 -8.30 3.31
C ALA A 82 -1.88 -7.25 3.03
N GLY A 83 -1.49 -5.99 2.78
CA GLY A 83 -2.41 -4.90 2.50
C GLY A 83 -3.14 -5.08 1.16
N GLY A 84 -2.39 -5.41 0.10
CA GLY A 84 -2.96 -5.66 -1.21
C GLY A 84 -3.94 -6.83 -1.21
N ILE A 85 -3.60 -7.94 -0.53
CA ILE A 85 -4.51 -9.08 -0.37
C ILE A 85 -5.76 -8.68 0.41
N ALA A 86 -5.62 -7.94 1.50
CA ALA A 86 -6.75 -7.51 2.31
C ALA A 86 -7.76 -6.69 1.49
N ILE A 87 -7.29 -5.71 0.71
CA ILE A 87 -8.17 -4.88 -0.13
C ILE A 87 -8.87 -5.73 -1.21
N VAL A 88 -8.14 -6.59 -1.92
CA VAL A 88 -8.73 -7.42 -3.00
C VAL A 88 -9.75 -8.43 -2.46
N VAL A 89 -9.48 -9.04 -1.30
CA VAL A 89 -10.43 -9.98 -0.68
C VAL A 89 -11.73 -9.26 -0.29
N ILE A 90 -11.62 -8.04 0.24
CA ILE A 90 -12.81 -7.25 0.60
C ILE A 90 -13.56 -6.80 -0.65
N LEU A 91 -12.88 -6.43 -1.74
CA LEU A 91 -13.51 -6.02 -3.00
C LEU A 91 -13.98 -7.18 -3.90
N ARG A 92 -13.83 -8.43 -3.46
CA ARG A 92 -14.10 -9.60 -4.29
C ARG A 92 -15.52 -9.58 -4.87
N GLY A 93 -15.63 -9.72 -6.19
CA GLY A 93 -16.92 -9.84 -6.89
C GLY A 93 -17.67 -8.52 -7.08
N ILE A 94 -16.98 -7.39 -6.89
CA ILE A 94 -17.49 -6.03 -7.16
C ILE A 94 -16.84 -5.52 -8.47
N SER A 95 -17.65 -4.90 -9.32
CA SER A 95 -17.18 -4.23 -10.54
C SER A 95 -17.29 -2.73 -10.39
N CYS A 96 -16.15 -2.02 -10.36
CA CYS A 96 -16.09 -0.54 -10.22
C CYS A 96 -16.52 0.24 -11.49
N SER A 97 -17.02 -0.46 -12.51
CA SER A 97 -17.50 0.11 -13.78
C SER A 97 -18.98 -0.16 -14.03
N SER A 98 -19.58 -1.11 -13.31
CA SER A 98 -20.95 -1.54 -13.56
C SER A 98 -21.94 -0.60 -12.90
N THR A 99 -22.89 -0.06 -13.67
CA THR A 99 -23.99 0.79 -13.16
C THR A 99 -25.27 0.02 -12.85
N SER A 100 -25.19 -1.30 -12.72
CA SER A 100 -26.35 -2.15 -12.43
C SER A 100 -26.78 -2.06 -10.96
N ASN A 101 -28.08 -2.15 -10.71
CA ASN A 101 -28.65 -2.16 -9.35
C ASN A 101 -28.09 -3.30 -8.49
N GLU A 102 -27.79 -4.47 -9.09
CA GLU A 102 -27.16 -5.58 -8.38
C GLU A 102 -25.74 -5.26 -7.92
N SER A 103 -24.95 -4.55 -8.74
CA SER A 103 -23.60 -4.11 -8.37
C SER A 103 -23.66 -3.05 -7.28
N GLN A 104 -24.65 -2.15 -7.34
CA GLN A 104 -24.85 -1.12 -6.32
C GLN A 104 -25.15 -1.71 -4.94
N ASN A 105 -26.01 -2.74 -4.86
CA ASN A 105 -26.31 -3.42 -3.60
C ASN A 105 -25.05 -4.05 -2.97
N LYS A 106 -24.21 -4.69 -3.80
CA LYS A 106 -22.93 -5.26 -3.33
C LYS A 106 -21.96 -4.19 -2.83
N MET A 107 -21.92 -3.02 -3.47
CA MET A 107 -21.09 -1.89 -3.03
C MET A 107 -21.59 -1.29 -1.72
N TYR A 108 -22.91 -1.17 -1.56
CA TYR A 108 -23.53 -0.63 -0.35
C TYR A 108 -23.24 -1.49 0.90
N ASP A 109 -23.19 -2.82 0.73
CA ASP A 109 -22.83 -3.72 1.83
C ASP A 109 -21.32 -3.80 2.09
N ASN A 110 -20.48 -3.23 1.23
CA ASN A 110 -19.04 -3.25 1.37
C ASN A 110 -18.51 -2.11 2.24
N THR A 111 -17.78 -2.45 3.29
CA THR A 111 -17.24 -1.47 4.27
C THR A 111 -16.20 -0.51 3.70
N LEU A 112 -15.53 -0.83 2.59
CA LEU A 112 -14.58 0.09 1.93
C LEU A 112 -15.27 1.18 1.11
N LEU A 113 -16.47 0.87 0.61
CA LEU A 113 -17.15 1.67 -0.41
C LEU A 113 -18.32 2.48 0.15
N ASN A 114 -18.98 1.98 1.20
CA ASN A 114 -20.22 2.55 1.70
C ASN A 114 -20.06 3.82 2.57
N GLY A 115 -18.83 4.28 2.81
CA GLY A 115 -18.55 5.49 3.60
C GLY A 115 -18.86 5.34 5.10
N GLY A 116 -18.96 4.08 5.55
CA GLY A 116 -19.30 3.70 6.90
C GLY A 116 -20.80 3.61 7.14
N CYS A 117 -21.20 2.79 8.13
CA CYS A 117 -22.60 2.55 8.46
C CYS A 117 -22.84 2.66 9.95
N THR A 118 -24.02 3.17 10.31
CA THR A 118 -24.51 3.20 11.68
C THR A 118 -25.92 2.63 11.76
N ASN A 119 -26.28 2.08 12.92
CA ASN A 119 -27.64 1.61 13.17
C ASN A 119 -28.46 2.77 13.72
N TYR A 120 -29.40 3.27 12.93
CA TYR A 120 -30.34 4.30 13.37
C TYR A 120 -31.74 3.68 13.45
N LYS A 121 -32.33 3.67 14.64
CA LYS A 121 -33.69 3.14 14.90
C LYS A 121 -33.92 1.71 14.35
N GLY A 122 -32.91 0.83 14.46
CA GLY A 122 -32.98 -0.55 13.98
C GLY A 122 -32.77 -0.74 12.48
N GLN A 123 -32.43 0.32 11.74
CA GLN A 123 -32.08 0.25 10.31
C GLN A 123 -30.61 0.62 10.08
N LYS A 124 -29.91 -0.15 9.23
CA LYS A 124 -28.52 0.11 8.83
C LYS A 124 -28.49 1.23 7.80
N VAL A 125 -28.00 2.40 8.21
CA VAL A 125 -27.85 3.56 7.33
C VAL A 125 -26.36 3.78 7.07
N CYS A 126 -25.97 3.82 5.80
CA CYS A 126 -24.59 4.06 5.37
C CYS A 126 -24.40 5.44 4.75
N GLY A 127 -23.15 5.93 4.72
CA GLY A 127 -22.82 7.31 4.33
C GLY A 127 -23.22 7.66 2.90
N TYR A 128 -23.06 6.72 1.96
CA TYR A 128 -23.44 6.90 0.56
C TYR A 128 -24.74 6.16 0.23
N ILE A 129 -25.88 6.75 0.62
CA ILE A 129 -27.21 6.28 0.21
C ILE A 129 -27.43 6.68 -1.25
N GLU A 130 -27.60 5.68 -2.13
CA GLU A 130 -27.92 5.85 -3.56
C GLU A 130 -26.90 6.65 -4.42
N ARG A 131 -25.76 7.07 -3.86
CA ARG A 131 -24.66 7.74 -4.60
C ARG A 131 -23.70 6.74 -5.23
N LEU A 132 -24.14 6.16 -6.33
CA LEU A 132 -23.36 5.18 -7.11
C LEU A 132 -22.05 5.77 -7.66
N ASP A 133 -22.04 7.06 -7.99
CA ASP A 133 -20.86 7.80 -8.44
C ASP A 133 -19.75 7.79 -7.38
N HIS A 134 -20.06 8.11 -6.13
CA HIS A 134 -19.09 8.10 -5.03
C HIS A 134 -18.57 6.68 -4.73
N MET A 135 -19.45 5.68 -4.70
CA MET A 135 -19.04 4.29 -4.48
C MET A 135 -18.10 3.79 -5.59
N ASN A 136 -18.34 4.17 -6.84
CA ASN A 136 -17.46 3.83 -7.96
C ASN A 136 -16.09 4.49 -7.84
N VAL A 137 -16.02 5.76 -7.44
CA VAL A 137 -14.76 6.47 -7.21
C VAL A 137 -13.94 5.76 -6.13
N ARG A 138 -14.55 5.49 -4.97
CA ARG A 138 -13.88 4.75 -3.89
C ARG A 138 -13.44 3.35 -4.31
N CYS A 139 -14.23 2.67 -5.13
CA CYS A 139 -13.90 1.35 -5.65
C CYS A 139 -12.62 1.40 -6.48
N ARG A 140 -12.53 2.37 -7.39
CA ARG A 140 -11.33 2.60 -8.22
C ARG A 140 -10.11 3.03 -7.39
N GLU A 141 -10.31 3.85 -6.37
CA GLU A 141 -9.23 4.24 -5.45
C GLU A 141 -8.66 3.05 -4.69
N ASN A 142 -9.53 2.18 -4.13
CA ASN A 142 -9.07 0.96 -3.44
C ASN A 142 -8.42 -0.04 -4.43
N GLU A 143 -8.96 -0.20 -5.64
CA GLU A 143 -8.36 -1.06 -6.68
C GLU A 143 -6.97 -0.55 -7.08
N ALA A 144 -6.83 0.76 -7.28
CA ALA A 144 -5.54 1.39 -7.55
C ALA A 144 -4.57 1.19 -6.37
N ASP A 145 -5.03 1.40 -5.13
CA ASP A 145 -4.22 1.23 -3.93
C ASP A 145 -3.67 -0.20 -3.81
N ALA A 146 -4.54 -1.21 -4.01
CA ALA A 146 -4.13 -2.60 -4.05
C ALA A 146 -3.07 -2.87 -5.14
N ALA A 147 -3.24 -2.32 -6.33
CA ALA A 147 -2.26 -2.47 -7.42
C ALA A 147 -0.90 -1.86 -7.05
N PHE A 148 -0.88 -0.65 -6.47
CA PHE A 148 0.35 -0.02 -6.01
C PHE A 148 1.02 -0.78 -4.87
N MET A 149 0.25 -1.42 -3.99
CA MET A 149 0.82 -2.31 -2.97
C MET A 149 1.48 -3.54 -3.57
N PHE A 150 0.86 -4.22 -4.55
CA PHE A 150 1.50 -5.37 -5.22
C PHE A 150 2.76 -4.97 -5.99
N MET A 151 2.75 -3.82 -6.67
CA MET A 151 3.94 -3.30 -7.34
C MET A 151 5.05 -2.96 -6.32
N SER A 152 4.68 -2.35 -5.19
CA SER A 152 5.62 -2.03 -4.11
C SER A 152 6.20 -3.28 -3.46
N PHE A 153 5.39 -4.32 -3.28
CA PHE A 153 5.85 -5.64 -2.83
C PHE A 153 6.93 -6.22 -3.75
N ALA A 154 6.68 -6.26 -5.06
CA ALA A 154 7.64 -6.77 -6.04
C ALA A 154 8.94 -5.95 -6.05
N LEU A 155 8.84 -4.61 -5.94
CA LEU A 155 10.00 -3.73 -5.85
C LEU A 155 10.81 -3.96 -4.57
N CYS A 156 10.15 -4.11 -3.42
CA CYS A 156 10.81 -4.37 -2.14
C CYS A 156 11.57 -5.71 -2.18
N ILE A 157 10.98 -6.76 -2.77
CA ILE A 157 11.67 -8.04 -3.01
C ILE A 157 12.89 -7.83 -3.91
N GLY A 158 12.74 -7.10 -5.02
CA GLY A 158 13.84 -6.78 -5.92
C GLY A 158 15.01 -6.08 -5.20
N CYS A 159 14.70 -5.08 -4.36
CA CYS A 159 15.68 -4.37 -3.53
C CYS A 159 16.36 -5.29 -2.50
N ALA A 160 15.59 -6.17 -1.84
CA ALA A 160 16.11 -7.12 -0.86
C ALA A 160 17.07 -8.12 -1.52
N VAL A 161 16.70 -8.68 -2.68
CA VAL A 161 17.55 -9.62 -3.45
C VAL A 161 18.82 -8.93 -3.92
N LEU A 162 18.73 -7.71 -4.48
CA LEU A 162 19.92 -6.95 -4.90
C LEU A 162 20.85 -6.65 -3.73
N SER A 163 20.29 -6.30 -2.57
CA SER A 163 21.06 -6.08 -1.34
C SER A 163 21.76 -7.37 -0.88
N PHE A 164 21.07 -8.51 -0.93
CA PHE A 164 21.63 -9.83 -0.60
C PHE A 164 22.74 -10.25 -1.56
N LEU A 165 22.54 -10.07 -2.87
CA LEU A 165 23.56 -10.36 -3.87
C LEU A 165 24.80 -9.46 -3.74
N ALA A 166 24.61 -8.20 -3.35
CA ALA A 166 25.70 -7.28 -3.06
C ALA A 166 26.50 -7.72 -1.83
N MET A 167 25.84 -8.24 -0.78
CA MET A 167 26.51 -8.81 0.40
C MET A 167 27.36 -10.03 0.03
N ASN A 168 26.83 -10.97 -0.76
CA ASN A 168 27.56 -12.18 -1.16
C ASN A 168 28.77 -11.87 -2.07
N ARG A 169 28.74 -10.76 -2.81
CA ARG A 169 29.90 -10.29 -3.60
C ARG A 169 30.94 -9.56 -2.76
N GLY A 170 30.56 -9.03 -1.59
CA GLY A 170 31.45 -8.30 -0.67
C GLY A 170 32.39 -9.20 0.15
N THR A 171 32.06 -10.49 0.35
CA THR A 171 32.91 -11.44 1.07
C THR A 171 34.17 -11.83 0.28
N GLY A 172 34.24 -11.51 -1.02
CA GLY A 172 35.42 -11.71 -1.88
C GLY A 172 36.30 -10.46 -2.08
N ARG A 173 36.00 -9.33 -1.41
CA ARG A 173 36.68 -8.05 -1.71
C ARG A 173 37.14 -7.26 -0.47
N LYS A 174 37.53 -7.95 0.60
CA LYS A 174 38.41 -7.38 1.66
C LYS A 174 39.88 -7.29 1.23
N GLY A 175 40.14 -7.05 -0.06
CA GLY A 175 41.48 -6.99 -0.61
C GLY A 175 41.52 -6.24 -1.94
N ALA A 176 41.13 -4.96 -1.96
CA ALA A 176 41.63 -4.01 -2.94
C ALA A 176 41.23 -2.57 -2.54
N LEU A 177 42.21 -1.87 -1.94
CA LEU A 177 42.56 -0.44 -2.07
C LEU A 177 41.59 0.57 -1.40
N VAL A 178 42.02 1.25 -0.33
CA VAL A 178 42.86 2.48 -0.30
C VAL A 178 42.20 3.61 -1.08
#